data_AF-A0A8G1A2N2-F1
#
_entry.id   AF-A0A8G1A2N2-F1
#
_cell.length_a   1.000
_cell.length_b   1.000
_cell.length_c   1.000
_cell.angle_alpha   90.00
_cell.angle_beta   90.00
_cell.angle_gamma   90.00
#
_symmetry.space_group_name_H-M   'P 1'
#
loop_
_entity.id
_entity.type
_entity.pdbx_description
1 polymer ?
#
loop_
_entity_poly.entity_id
_entity_poly.type
_entity_poly.pdbx_seq_one_letter_code
_entity_poly.pdbx_strand_id
1 'polypeptide(L)'
;MAFKPFQPSLSSRHGRSVFGRVPLRQAQVGENIFILFYGRRNKPDPALLFSMHRTLHWHAVGVEQNLQIVRDGLLEQQNALSPDIHHLRRKREHWINSLDRMIDRVIAVRAEVQPEIEVDLGYAIKNHEMFVIAFFQPSTRNVFSEIAVHFKNGGCRLSEKKLTEMAALPDAAETLAWIGDAALKIGVLRELWTPEVVDVGRLSERRKAYESNANMARLADRWRLYEHRIHFDPPVQKKKKEVEHIKGTLVEAVLGIVFLQCGLAGVADAAGFLRP
;
A
#
# COMPACT_ATOMS: atom_id res chain seq x y z
N MET A 1 15.94 -48.87 7.19
CA MET A 1 16.25 -48.33 8.54
C MET A 1 15.11 -47.42 8.95
N ALA A 2 14.28 -47.90 9.87
CA ALA A 2 13.05 -47.23 10.31
C ALA A 2 13.30 -46.56 11.67
N PHE A 3 13.00 -45.27 11.79
CA PHE A 3 13.03 -44.54 13.05
C PHE A 3 11.67 -44.67 13.75
N LYS A 4 11.67 -45.27 14.94
CA LYS A 4 10.54 -45.28 15.88
C LYS A 4 10.54 -43.98 16.72
N PRO A 5 9.37 -43.44 17.07
CA PRO A 5 9.25 -42.27 17.95
C PRO A 5 9.35 -42.63 19.44
N PHE A 6 9.84 -41.68 20.23
CA PHE A 6 10.04 -41.73 21.67
C PHE A 6 8.78 -41.25 22.40
N GLN A 7 8.25 -42.04 23.35
CA GLN A 7 7.24 -41.63 24.33
C GLN A 7 7.84 -41.65 25.73
N PRO A 8 7.62 -40.63 26.58
CA PRO A 8 7.77 -40.77 28.02
C PRO A 8 6.43 -40.95 28.74
N SER A 9 6.49 -41.84 29.71
CA SER A 9 5.45 -42.42 30.55
C SER A 9 4.78 -41.46 31.54
N LEU A 10 3.47 -41.67 31.70
CA LEU A 10 2.67 -41.23 32.84
C LEU A 10 3.12 -41.94 34.12
N SER A 11 3.37 -41.18 35.20
CA SER A 11 3.39 -41.72 36.55
C SER A 11 2.29 -41.07 37.39
N SER A 12 1.46 -41.94 37.94
CA SER A 12 0.35 -41.65 38.85
C SER A 12 0.85 -41.52 40.30
N ARG A 13 0.40 -40.50 41.03
CA ARG A 13 0.24 -40.59 42.49
C ARG A 13 -1.04 -39.93 42.96
N HIS A 14 -1.74 -40.69 43.79
CA HIS A 14 -2.96 -40.33 44.52
C HIS A 14 -2.70 -39.28 45.60
N GLY A 15 -3.70 -38.42 45.83
CA GLY A 15 -3.87 -37.63 47.05
C GLY A 15 -5.34 -37.21 47.18
N ARG A 16 -6.03 -37.71 48.22
CA ARG A 16 -7.45 -37.48 48.53
C ARG A 16 -7.66 -36.26 49.44
N SER A 17 -8.88 -35.71 49.31
CA SER A 17 -9.63 -34.88 50.27
C SER A 17 -9.18 -33.41 50.37
N VAL A 18 -10.02 -32.38 50.57
CA VAL A 18 -11.21 -32.20 51.42
C VAL A 18 -12.11 -31.07 50.86
N PHE A 19 -13.40 -31.12 51.20
CA PHE A 19 -14.44 -30.11 50.97
C PHE A 19 -14.08 -28.68 51.42
N GLY A 20 -14.44 -27.68 50.60
CA GLY A 20 -14.55 -26.28 51.01
C GLY A 20 -15.51 -25.54 50.10
N ARG A 21 -16.74 -25.28 50.58
CA ARG A 21 -17.73 -24.42 49.93
C ARG A 21 -17.20 -22.98 49.91
N VAL A 22 -17.20 -22.34 48.73
CA VAL A 22 -16.99 -20.89 48.60
C VAL A 22 -18.26 -20.31 47.95
N PRO A 23 -18.84 -19.24 48.51
CA PRO A 23 -20.15 -18.73 48.10
C PRO A 23 -20.10 -17.98 46.76
N LEU A 24 -21.16 -18.16 45.98
CA LEU A 24 -21.54 -17.34 44.83
C LEU A 24 -21.67 -15.86 45.26
N ARG A 25 -20.71 -15.03 44.85
CA ARG A 25 -20.91 -13.57 44.82
C ARG A 25 -21.59 -13.20 43.50
N GLN A 26 -22.83 -12.73 43.61
CA GLN A 26 -23.46 -11.87 42.61
C GLN A 26 -22.57 -10.64 42.43
N ALA A 27 -22.06 -10.43 41.21
CA ALA A 27 -21.50 -9.15 40.79
C ALA A 27 -22.48 -8.54 39.79
N GLN A 28 -22.92 -7.33 40.12
CA GLN A 28 -23.90 -6.54 39.39
C GLN A 28 -23.46 -6.31 37.94
N VAL A 29 -24.39 -6.55 37.03
CA VAL A 29 -24.35 -6.11 35.64
C VAL A 29 -24.60 -4.60 35.65
N GLY A 30 -23.59 -3.84 35.26
CA GLY A 30 -23.69 -2.40 35.05
C GLY A 30 -22.67 -2.00 34.00
N GLU A 31 -23.14 -1.80 32.76
CA GLU A 31 -22.89 -0.62 31.93
C GLU A 31 -23.33 -0.89 30.49
N ASN A 32 -24.40 -0.18 30.10
CA ASN A 32 -24.90 -0.11 28.74
C ASN A 32 -23.91 0.67 27.88
N ILE A 33 -23.14 0.00 27.04
CA ILE A 33 -22.47 0.64 25.90
C ILE A 33 -23.47 0.66 24.75
N PHE A 34 -24.25 1.74 24.64
CA PHE A 34 -25.02 2.05 23.44
C PHE A 34 -24.06 2.53 22.35
N ILE A 35 -23.67 1.64 21.44
CA ILE A 35 -23.12 2.04 20.14
C ILE A 35 -24.31 2.35 19.23
N LEU A 36 -24.62 3.64 19.08
CA LEU A 36 -25.61 4.12 18.12
C LEU A 36 -25.11 3.89 16.69
N PHE A 37 -25.65 2.88 16.01
CA PHE A 37 -25.54 2.75 14.56
C PHE A 37 -26.53 3.72 13.90
N TYR A 38 -26.03 4.81 13.33
CA TYR A 38 -26.84 5.72 12.53
C TYR A 38 -27.20 5.09 11.17
N GLY A 39 -28.50 4.92 10.93
CA GLY A 39 -29.07 4.54 9.65
C GLY A 39 -29.23 5.75 8.70
N ARG A 40 -28.67 5.60 7.49
CA ARG A 40 -29.01 6.18 6.17
C ARG A 40 -29.38 7.68 5.98
N ARG A 41 -28.69 8.23 4.96
CA ARG A 41 -29.02 9.36 4.05
C ARG A 41 -28.89 10.78 4.61
N ASN A 42 -27.64 11.17 4.81
CA ASN A 42 -27.04 12.36 4.20
C ASN A 42 -25.54 12.09 4.16
N LYS A 43 -24.86 12.24 3.02
CA LYS A 43 -23.39 12.20 3.01
C LYS A 43 -22.96 13.38 3.89
N PRO A 44 -22.32 13.15 5.05
CA PRO A 44 -21.80 14.26 5.84
C PRO A 44 -20.73 14.97 5.00
N ASP A 45 -20.68 16.29 5.11
CA ASP A 45 -19.61 17.10 4.53
C ASP A 45 -18.26 16.51 4.96
N PRO A 46 -17.38 16.10 4.02
CA PRO A 46 -16.08 15.54 4.34
C PRO A 46 -15.15 16.50 5.10
N ALA A 47 -15.56 17.77 5.29
CA ALA A 47 -14.87 18.71 6.17
C ALA A 47 -15.09 18.46 7.68
N LEU A 48 -16.10 17.67 8.09
CA LEU A 48 -16.51 17.53 9.50
C LEU A 48 -16.34 16.14 10.12
N LEU A 49 -15.74 15.17 9.42
CA LEU A 49 -15.41 13.86 9.99
C LEU A 49 -13.90 13.71 10.21
N PHE A 50 -13.51 13.83 11.47
CA PHE A 50 -12.36 13.20 12.13
C PHE A 50 -11.02 13.21 11.38
N SER A 51 -10.23 14.24 11.66
CA SER A 51 -8.76 14.18 11.67
C SER A 51 -8.29 13.22 12.79
N MET A 52 -8.34 11.91 12.54
CA MET A 52 -7.60 10.90 13.30
C MET A 52 -6.71 10.20 12.27
N HIS A 53 -5.45 10.59 12.06
CA HIS A 53 -4.33 10.41 12.98
C HIS A 53 -3.32 11.56 12.88
N ARG A 54 -3.13 12.36 13.94
CA ARG A 54 -2.09 13.41 14.04
C ARG A 54 -0.64 12.88 14.00
N THR A 55 -0.44 11.59 13.81
CA THR A 55 0.87 10.91 13.90
C THR A 55 1.36 10.34 12.58
N LEU A 56 0.50 10.21 11.56
CA LEU A 56 0.87 9.69 10.24
C LEU A 56 0.85 10.83 9.22
N HIS A 57 1.88 11.66 9.25
CA HIS A 57 2.04 12.76 8.30
C HIS A 57 2.94 12.37 7.14
N TRP A 58 2.44 12.55 5.92
CA TRP A 58 3.21 12.41 4.70
C TRP A 58 3.96 13.71 4.38
N HIS A 59 5.26 13.61 4.14
CA HIS A 59 6.07 14.74 3.71
C HIS A 59 6.19 14.72 2.19
N ALA A 60 5.78 15.82 1.55
CA ALA A 60 5.87 15.94 0.10
C ALA A 60 7.34 15.86 -0.36
N VAL A 61 7.63 14.98 -1.32
CA VAL A 61 8.98 14.80 -1.86
C VAL A 61 9.25 15.84 -2.97
N GLY A 62 8.20 16.21 -3.69
CA GLY A 62 8.20 16.97 -4.92
C GLY A 62 8.37 16.08 -6.16
N VAL A 63 7.78 14.88 -6.22
CA VAL A 63 8.06 13.85 -7.26
C VAL A 63 8.05 14.43 -8.68
N GLU A 64 6.95 15.04 -9.11
CA GLU A 64 6.81 15.59 -10.48
C GLU A 64 7.86 16.67 -10.76
N GLN A 65 8.01 17.62 -9.84
CA GLN A 65 8.95 18.72 -9.99
C GLN A 65 10.40 18.22 -10.02
N ASN A 66 10.76 17.28 -9.16
CA ASN A 66 12.11 16.72 -9.09
C ASN A 66 12.44 15.90 -10.34
N LEU A 67 11.48 15.14 -10.89
CA LEU A 67 11.65 14.45 -12.17
C LEU A 67 12.01 15.44 -13.28
N GLN A 68 11.28 16.55 -13.39
CA GLN A 68 11.54 17.59 -14.39
C GLN A 68 12.91 18.26 -14.17
N ILE A 69 13.21 18.67 -12.93
CA ILE A 69 14.49 19.32 -12.60
C ILE A 69 15.69 18.45 -12.99
N VAL A 70 15.65 17.15 -12.68
CA VAL A 70 16.75 16.23 -13.02
C VAL A 70 16.82 16.03 -14.53
N ARG A 71 15.68 15.80 -15.17
CA ARG A 71 15.60 15.59 -16.62
C ARG A 71 16.16 16.78 -17.40
N ASP A 72 15.70 17.99 -17.10
CA ASP A 72 16.13 19.21 -17.78
C ASP A 72 17.62 19.50 -17.52
N GLY A 73 18.09 19.27 -16.28
CA GLY A 73 19.50 19.38 -15.95
C GLY A 73 20.38 18.40 -16.74
N LEU A 74 19.93 17.16 -16.93
CA LEU A 74 20.64 16.17 -17.74
C LEU A 74 20.64 16.56 -19.22
N LEU A 75 19.53 17.10 -19.76
CA LEU A 75 19.43 17.54 -21.15
C LEU A 75 20.40 18.69 -21.46
N GLU A 76 20.43 19.71 -20.61
CA GLU A 76 21.37 20.83 -20.79
C GLU A 76 22.82 20.36 -20.78
N GLN A 77 23.15 19.48 -19.84
CA GLN A 77 24.49 18.91 -19.76
C GLN A 77 24.83 18.00 -20.94
N GLN A 78 23.86 17.24 -21.46
CA GLN A 78 24.03 16.42 -22.66
C GLN A 78 24.34 17.28 -23.89
N ASN A 79 23.66 18.42 -24.02
CA ASN A 79 23.85 19.36 -25.12
C ASN A 79 25.20 20.09 -25.04
N ALA A 80 25.74 20.28 -23.84
CA ALA A 80 27.06 20.87 -23.62
C ALA A 80 28.24 19.89 -23.83
N LEU A 81 28.00 18.58 -23.96
CA LEU A 81 29.06 17.59 -24.14
C LEU A 81 29.61 17.60 -25.58
N SER A 82 30.94 17.55 -25.69
CA SER A 82 31.61 17.26 -26.96
C SER A 82 31.10 15.94 -27.57
N PRO A 83 30.92 15.87 -28.91
CA PRO A 83 30.47 14.65 -29.60
C PRO A 83 31.33 13.40 -29.33
N ASP A 84 32.63 13.58 -29.04
CA ASP A 84 33.61 12.49 -28.94
C ASP A 84 33.48 11.65 -27.66
N ILE A 85 32.72 12.12 -26.66
CA ILE A 85 32.54 11.41 -25.37
C ILE A 85 31.31 10.48 -25.44
N HIS A 86 31.38 9.48 -26.33
CA HIS A 86 30.27 8.59 -26.65
C HIS A 86 29.72 7.79 -25.46
N HIS A 87 30.57 7.35 -24.53
CA HIS A 87 30.14 6.55 -23.37
C HIS A 87 29.28 7.37 -22.39
N LEU A 88 29.73 8.58 -22.06
CA LEU A 88 29.01 9.47 -21.15
C LEU A 88 27.67 9.92 -21.74
N ARG A 89 27.66 10.24 -23.05
CA ARG A 89 26.43 10.58 -23.77
C ARG A 89 25.40 9.46 -23.72
N ARG A 90 25.78 8.22 -24.02
CA ARG A 90 24.87 7.06 -23.97
C ARG A 90 24.28 6.82 -22.58
N LYS A 91 25.10 6.96 -21.53
CA LYS A 91 24.64 6.79 -20.14
C LYS A 91 23.60 7.85 -19.76
N ARG A 92 23.86 9.12 -20.08
CA ARG A 92 22.91 10.22 -19.79
C ARG A 92 21.64 10.10 -20.59
N GLU A 93 21.74 9.73 -21.86
CA GLU A 93 20.59 9.47 -22.73
C GLU A 93 19.69 8.36 -22.15
N HIS A 94 20.28 7.28 -21.63
CA HIS A 94 19.53 6.23 -20.94
C HIS A 94 18.78 6.76 -19.70
N TRP A 95 19.39 7.62 -18.90
CA TRP A 95 18.72 8.24 -17.76
C TRP A 95 17.61 9.20 -18.19
N ILE A 96 17.84 10.05 -19.18
CA ILE A 96 16.84 10.96 -19.75
C ILE A 96 15.63 10.16 -20.21
N ASN A 97 15.83 9.14 -21.05
CA ASN A 97 14.75 8.27 -21.54
C ASN A 97 14.01 7.54 -20.40
N SER A 98 14.70 7.26 -19.30
CA SER A 98 14.08 6.63 -18.14
C SER A 98 13.24 7.63 -17.35
N LEU A 99 13.71 8.87 -17.18
CA LEU A 99 12.96 9.96 -16.54
C LEU A 99 11.73 10.36 -17.39
N ASP A 100 11.88 10.45 -18.70
CA ASP A 100 10.76 10.69 -19.65
C ASP A 100 9.66 9.65 -19.45
N ARG A 101 10.03 8.36 -19.46
CA ARG A 101 9.08 7.27 -19.20
C ARG A 101 8.41 7.37 -17.83
N MET A 102 9.12 7.80 -16.78
CA MET A 102 8.50 8.02 -15.47
C MET A 102 7.49 9.16 -15.54
N ILE A 103 7.86 10.30 -16.12
CA ILE A 103 7.00 11.48 -16.26
C ILE A 103 5.71 11.11 -17.01
N ASP A 104 5.83 10.42 -18.15
CA ASP A 104 4.68 9.96 -18.94
C ASP A 104 3.75 9.08 -18.11
N ARG A 105 4.31 8.17 -17.29
CA ARG A 105 3.51 7.31 -16.42
C ARG A 105 2.84 8.07 -15.28
N VAL A 106 3.52 9.06 -14.69
CA VAL A 106 2.92 9.93 -13.68
C VAL A 106 1.71 10.68 -14.27
N ILE A 107 1.85 11.20 -15.48
CA ILE A 107 0.75 11.87 -16.19
C ILE A 107 -0.40 10.89 -16.44
N ALA A 108 -0.11 9.68 -16.97
CA ALA A 108 -1.12 8.67 -17.23
C ALA A 108 -1.87 8.21 -15.97
N VAL A 109 -1.16 8.00 -14.85
CA VAL A 109 -1.77 7.66 -13.56
C VAL A 109 -2.79 8.72 -13.13
N ARG A 110 -2.46 10.01 -13.29
CA ARG A 110 -3.36 11.11 -12.91
C ARG A 110 -4.53 11.29 -13.87
N ALA A 111 -4.31 11.07 -15.16
CA ALA A 111 -5.31 11.30 -16.18
C ALA A 111 -6.29 10.12 -16.34
N GLU A 112 -5.82 8.89 -16.14
CA GLU A 112 -6.59 7.67 -16.40
C GLU A 112 -6.99 6.96 -15.12
N VAL A 113 -6.04 6.71 -14.21
CA VAL A 113 -6.27 5.83 -13.05
C VAL A 113 -6.96 6.54 -11.90
N GLN A 114 -6.48 7.72 -11.52
CA GLN A 114 -7.04 8.46 -10.38
C GLN A 114 -8.55 8.73 -10.55
N PRO A 115 -9.04 9.22 -11.70
CA PRO A 115 -10.47 9.49 -11.87
C PRO A 115 -11.33 8.22 -11.80
N GLU A 116 -10.87 7.10 -12.36
CA GLU A 116 -11.58 5.83 -12.28
C GLU A 116 -11.77 5.37 -10.82
N ILE A 117 -10.72 5.49 -9.99
CA ILE A 117 -10.80 5.16 -8.56
C ILE A 117 -11.72 6.13 -7.82
N GLU A 118 -11.63 7.43 -8.09
CA GLU A 118 -12.47 8.44 -7.43
C GLU A 118 -13.96 8.25 -7.74
N VAL A 119 -14.30 7.79 -8.95
CA VAL A 119 -15.67 7.41 -9.32
C VAL A 119 -16.17 6.25 -8.46
N ASP A 120 -15.36 5.20 -8.31
CA ASP A 120 -15.71 4.04 -7.49
C ASP A 120 -15.84 4.42 -6.01
N LEU A 121 -14.89 5.19 -5.48
CA LEU A 121 -14.90 5.63 -4.08
C LEU A 121 -15.98 6.69 -3.80
N GLY A 122 -16.41 7.42 -4.82
CA GLY A 122 -17.40 8.49 -4.72
C GLY A 122 -16.91 9.74 -3.99
N TYR A 123 -15.58 9.97 -3.97
CA TYR A 123 -14.90 11.16 -3.45
C TYR A 123 -13.53 11.34 -4.12
N ALA A 124 -13.01 12.58 -4.10
CA ALA A 124 -11.71 12.92 -4.67
C ALA A 124 -10.53 12.56 -3.73
N ILE A 125 -9.43 12.10 -4.30
CA ILE A 125 -8.15 11.89 -3.62
C ILE A 125 -7.43 13.24 -3.50
N LYS A 126 -7.15 13.66 -2.28
CA LYS A 126 -6.59 15.00 -1.98
C LYS A 126 -5.09 15.09 -2.22
N ASN A 127 -4.36 14.00 -1.96
CA ASN A 127 -2.89 13.98 -2.09
C ASN A 127 -2.47 13.25 -3.36
N HIS A 128 -2.39 13.99 -4.47
CA HIS A 128 -2.01 13.47 -5.79
C HIS A 128 -0.60 12.90 -5.81
N GLU A 129 0.33 13.50 -5.08
CA GLU A 129 1.71 13.03 -5.04
C GLU A 129 1.79 11.64 -4.38
N MET A 130 1.13 11.47 -3.23
CA MET A 130 1.05 10.18 -2.55
C MET A 130 0.37 9.13 -3.43
N PHE A 131 -0.65 9.52 -4.19
CA PHE A 131 -1.30 8.63 -5.15
C PHE A 131 -0.34 8.15 -6.23
N VAL A 132 0.43 9.05 -6.82
CA VAL A 132 1.46 8.71 -7.81
C VAL A 132 2.56 7.82 -7.21
N ILE A 133 2.96 8.07 -5.96
CA ILE A 133 3.98 7.28 -5.25
C ILE A 133 3.62 5.81 -5.19
N ALA A 134 2.34 5.47 -4.97
CA ALA A 134 1.87 4.08 -4.90
C ALA A 134 2.21 3.23 -6.16
N PHE A 135 2.52 3.88 -7.29
CA PHE A 135 2.84 3.20 -8.55
C PHE A 135 4.33 2.97 -8.77
N PHE A 136 5.22 3.56 -7.95
CA PHE A 136 6.66 3.33 -8.07
C PHE A 136 7.02 1.89 -7.68
N GLN A 137 7.82 1.24 -8.53
CA GLN A 137 8.28 -0.13 -8.31
C GLN A 137 9.78 -0.17 -7.99
N PRO A 138 10.29 -1.22 -7.33
CA PRO A 138 11.69 -1.29 -6.89
C PRO A 138 12.73 -1.01 -7.98
N SER A 139 12.43 -1.33 -9.26
CA SER A 139 13.34 -1.09 -10.38
C SER A 139 13.62 0.40 -10.68
N THR A 140 12.80 1.34 -10.20
CA THR A 140 13.03 2.78 -10.42
C THR A 140 14.17 3.33 -9.56
N ARG A 141 14.46 2.70 -8.41
CA ARG A 141 15.48 3.12 -7.45
C ARG A 141 16.84 3.34 -8.12
N ASN A 142 17.23 2.38 -8.97
CA ASN A 142 18.56 2.35 -9.58
C ASN A 142 18.84 3.60 -10.41
N VAL A 143 17.85 4.16 -11.10
CA VAL A 143 18.03 5.38 -11.91
C VAL A 143 18.51 6.54 -11.03
N PHE A 144 17.83 6.79 -9.91
CA PHE A 144 18.19 7.89 -9.02
C PHE A 144 19.50 7.62 -8.27
N SER A 145 19.73 6.37 -7.83
CA SER A 145 20.98 5.99 -7.19
C SER A 145 22.19 6.14 -8.11
N GLU A 146 22.07 5.74 -9.38
CA GLU A 146 23.14 5.90 -10.36
C GLU A 146 23.44 7.37 -10.67
N ILE A 147 22.41 8.20 -10.80
CA ILE A 147 22.56 9.66 -10.98
C ILE A 147 23.26 10.26 -9.76
N ALA A 148 22.84 9.90 -8.54
CA ALA A 148 23.46 10.37 -7.30
C ALA A 148 24.94 10.01 -7.23
N VAL A 149 25.31 8.76 -7.54
CA VAL A 149 26.71 8.32 -7.56
C VAL A 149 27.51 9.09 -8.61
N HIS A 150 26.94 9.31 -9.80
CA HIS A 150 27.63 10.04 -10.87
C HIS A 150 27.91 11.50 -10.54
N PHE A 151 26.99 12.16 -9.82
CA PHE A 151 27.09 13.57 -9.44
C PHE A 151 27.45 13.78 -7.98
N LYS A 152 28.08 12.78 -7.33
CA LYS A 152 28.48 12.86 -5.92
C LYS A 152 29.35 14.08 -5.60
N ASN A 153 30.15 14.53 -6.57
CA ASN A 153 31.03 15.69 -6.44
C ASN A 153 30.41 16.98 -7.03
N GLY A 154 29.09 17.03 -7.19
CA GLY A 154 28.37 18.15 -7.78
C GLY A 154 28.02 17.97 -9.25
N GLY A 155 27.29 18.95 -9.79
CA GLY A 155 26.87 18.98 -11.19
C GLY A 155 25.43 18.53 -11.43
N CYS A 156 24.77 17.78 -10.55
CA CYS A 156 23.33 17.59 -10.68
C CYS A 156 22.58 18.85 -10.25
N ARG A 157 21.49 19.19 -10.95
CA ARG A 157 20.57 20.26 -10.50
C ARG A 157 19.84 19.91 -9.21
N LEU A 158 19.62 18.63 -8.97
CA LEU A 158 19.01 18.12 -7.75
C LEU A 158 20.09 17.76 -6.74
N SER A 159 19.87 18.08 -5.46
CA SER A 159 20.82 17.74 -4.40
C SER A 159 20.91 16.23 -4.17
N GLU A 160 22.04 15.76 -3.65
CA GLU A 160 22.23 14.34 -3.28
C GLU A 160 21.13 13.84 -2.33
N LYS A 161 20.75 14.67 -1.35
CA LYS A 161 19.64 14.37 -0.42
C LYS A 161 18.33 14.13 -1.19
N LYS A 162 17.99 15.02 -2.13
CA LYS A 162 16.76 14.90 -2.92
C LYS A 162 16.80 13.71 -3.88
N LEU A 163 17.94 13.40 -4.48
CA LEU A 163 18.10 12.17 -5.27
C LEU A 163 17.93 10.90 -4.41
N THR A 164 18.39 10.93 -3.17
CA THR A 164 18.20 9.84 -2.20
C THR A 164 16.73 9.68 -1.83
N GLU A 165 16.01 10.78 -1.59
CA GLU A 165 14.56 10.77 -1.37
C GLU A 165 13.82 10.19 -2.59
N MET A 166 14.21 10.55 -3.82
CA MET A 166 13.64 9.99 -5.04
C MET A 166 13.95 8.50 -5.22
N ALA A 167 15.13 8.05 -4.80
CA ALA A 167 15.50 6.62 -4.82
C ALA A 167 14.67 5.79 -3.82
N ALA A 168 14.11 6.41 -2.79
CA ALA A 168 13.30 5.78 -1.75
C ALA A 168 11.80 5.72 -2.07
N LEU A 169 11.35 6.23 -3.23
CA LEU A 169 9.93 6.20 -3.62
C LEU A 169 9.31 4.77 -3.65
N PRO A 170 10.03 3.70 -4.05
CA PRO A 170 9.49 2.35 -3.92
C PRO A 170 9.26 1.91 -2.47
N ASP A 171 10.12 2.31 -1.54
CA ASP A 171 9.96 1.99 -0.11
C ASP A 171 8.76 2.75 0.49
N ALA A 172 8.53 3.96 0.01
CA ALA A 172 7.32 4.74 0.31
C ALA A 172 6.04 4.05 -0.20
N ALA A 173 6.04 3.53 -1.42
CA ALA A 173 4.94 2.74 -1.96
C ALA A 173 4.67 1.48 -1.13
N GLU A 174 5.72 0.76 -0.74
CA GLU A 174 5.62 -0.42 0.14
C GLU A 174 5.08 -0.06 1.52
N THR A 175 5.45 1.10 2.07
CA THR A 175 4.90 1.61 3.33
C THR A 175 3.39 1.86 3.22
N LEU A 176 2.93 2.44 2.10
CA LEU A 176 1.49 2.63 1.85
C LEU A 176 0.77 1.28 1.76
N ALA A 177 1.35 0.31 1.05
CA ALA A 177 0.78 -1.04 0.96
C ALA A 177 0.67 -1.71 2.33
N TRP A 178 1.72 -1.60 3.15
CA TRP A 178 1.70 -2.13 4.52
C TRP A 178 0.59 -1.51 5.38
N ILE A 179 0.39 -0.19 5.29
CA ILE A 179 -0.72 0.49 5.98
C ILE A 179 -2.07 -0.02 5.47
N GLY A 180 -2.21 -0.16 4.14
CA GLY A 180 -3.46 -0.60 3.52
C GLY A 180 -3.84 -2.05 3.83
N ASP A 181 -2.88 -2.97 3.87
CA ASP A 181 -3.10 -4.36 4.31
C ASP A 181 -3.63 -4.39 5.75
N ALA A 182 -3.00 -3.64 6.66
CA ALA A 182 -3.46 -3.53 8.04
C ALA A 182 -4.86 -2.91 8.14
N ALA A 183 -5.14 -1.87 7.35
CA ALA A 183 -6.44 -1.21 7.34
C ALA A 183 -7.54 -2.10 6.75
N LEU A 184 -7.26 -2.85 5.68
CA LEU A 184 -8.20 -3.75 5.02
C LEU A 184 -8.69 -4.85 5.97
N LYS A 185 -7.77 -5.46 6.74
CA LYS A 185 -8.09 -6.48 7.75
C LYS A 185 -9.17 -6.05 8.73
N ILE A 186 -9.23 -4.76 9.05
CA ILE A 186 -10.25 -4.16 9.93
C ILE A 186 -11.44 -3.66 9.11
N GLY A 187 -11.21 -2.99 7.99
CA GLY A 187 -12.25 -2.38 7.16
C GLY A 187 -13.27 -3.40 6.63
N VAL A 188 -12.81 -4.62 6.32
CA VAL A 188 -13.69 -5.70 5.85
C VAL A 188 -14.68 -6.18 6.92
N LEU A 189 -14.47 -5.89 8.21
CA LEU A 189 -15.37 -6.33 9.27
C LEU A 189 -16.80 -5.82 9.07
N ARG A 190 -17.00 -4.65 8.46
CA ARG A 190 -18.35 -4.16 8.13
C ARG A 190 -19.11 -5.08 7.18
N GLU A 191 -18.40 -5.72 6.25
CA GLU A 191 -18.97 -6.66 5.28
C GLU A 191 -19.17 -8.07 5.86
N LEU A 192 -18.41 -8.40 6.91
CA LEU A 192 -18.42 -9.72 7.53
C LEU A 192 -19.33 -9.81 8.75
N TRP A 193 -19.47 -8.70 9.48
CA TRP A 193 -20.12 -8.63 10.77
C TRP A 193 -21.57 -9.09 10.69
N THR A 194 -21.94 -9.93 11.65
CA THR A 194 -23.32 -10.38 11.87
C THR A 194 -23.56 -10.39 13.38
N PRO A 195 -24.79 -10.10 13.84
CA PRO A 195 -25.12 -10.12 15.27
C PRO A 195 -25.18 -11.54 15.86
N GLU A 196 -25.10 -12.58 15.02
CA GLU A 196 -25.10 -13.98 15.44
C GLU A 196 -23.75 -14.42 15.99
N VAL A 197 -23.75 -15.39 16.91
CA VAL A 197 -22.52 -16.05 17.37
C VAL A 197 -22.03 -16.96 16.25
N VAL A 198 -21.21 -16.41 15.36
CA VAL A 198 -20.57 -17.15 14.28
C VAL A 198 -19.27 -17.75 14.79
N ASP A 199 -18.97 -18.97 14.37
CA ASP A 199 -17.66 -19.58 14.61
C ASP A 199 -16.54 -18.70 14.02
N VAL A 200 -15.49 -18.48 14.82
CA VAL A 200 -14.29 -17.72 14.45
C VAL A 200 -13.62 -18.32 13.21
N GLY A 201 -13.70 -19.64 13.03
CA GLY A 201 -13.23 -20.32 11.82
C GLY A 201 -13.89 -19.78 10.55
N ARG A 202 -15.22 -19.73 10.54
CA ARG A 202 -16.01 -19.22 9.40
C ARG A 202 -15.78 -17.74 9.13
N LEU A 203 -15.64 -16.91 10.17
CA LEU A 203 -15.29 -15.49 10.00
C LEU A 203 -13.91 -15.32 9.38
N SER A 204 -12.95 -16.14 9.82
CA SER A 204 -11.58 -16.13 9.29
C SER A 204 -11.54 -16.54 7.81
N GLU A 205 -12.32 -17.55 7.42
CA GLU A 205 -12.45 -17.97 6.01
C GLU A 205 -13.08 -16.89 5.14
N ARG A 206 -14.19 -16.28 5.59
CA ARG A 206 -14.82 -15.18 4.86
C ARG A 206 -13.88 -14.00 4.71
N ARG A 207 -13.12 -13.64 5.76
CA ARG A 207 -12.11 -12.57 5.68
C ARG A 207 -11.05 -12.87 4.63
N LYS A 208 -10.48 -14.08 4.65
CA LYS A 208 -9.48 -14.52 3.66
C LYS A 208 -10.01 -14.48 2.23
N ALA A 209 -11.32 -14.64 2.01
CA ALA A 209 -11.90 -14.55 0.68
C ALA A 209 -11.80 -13.11 0.12
N TYR A 210 -12.13 -12.09 0.92
CA TYR A 210 -11.95 -10.69 0.52
C TYR A 210 -10.48 -10.33 0.27
N GLU A 211 -9.59 -10.78 1.16
CA GLU A 211 -8.13 -10.56 1.10
C GLU A 211 -7.43 -11.47 0.08
N SER A 212 -8.16 -12.27 -0.69
CA SER A 212 -7.54 -13.22 -1.62
C SER A 212 -6.85 -12.48 -2.77
N ASN A 213 -5.66 -12.95 -3.17
CA ASN A 213 -4.93 -12.38 -4.30
C ASN A 213 -5.77 -12.32 -5.59
N ALA A 214 -6.71 -13.25 -5.78
CA ALA A 214 -7.62 -13.24 -6.93
C ALA A 214 -8.59 -12.04 -6.91
N ASN A 215 -9.19 -11.74 -5.75
CA ASN A 215 -10.11 -10.61 -5.62
C ASN A 215 -9.37 -9.28 -5.65
N MET A 216 -8.21 -9.21 -4.98
CA MET A 216 -7.33 -8.04 -5.07
C MET A 216 -6.87 -7.80 -6.51
N ALA A 217 -6.51 -8.86 -7.25
CA ALA A 217 -6.15 -8.74 -8.66
C ALA A 217 -7.30 -8.24 -9.54
N ARG A 218 -8.54 -8.71 -9.29
CA ARG A 218 -9.73 -8.21 -9.99
C ARG A 218 -9.96 -6.72 -9.75
N LEU A 219 -9.80 -6.25 -8.52
CA LEU A 219 -9.92 -4.82 -8.22
C LEU A 219 -8.78 -4.02 -8.87
N ALA A 220 -7.55 -4.55 -8.84
CA ALA A 220 -6.42 -3.94 -9.51
C ALA A 220 -6.65 -3.80 -11.02
N ASP A 221 -7.26 -4.80 -11.66
CA ASP A 221 -7.61 -4.78 -13.08
C ASP A 221 -8.72 -3.76 -13.37
N ARG A 222 -9.74 -3.70 -12.51
CA ARG A 222 -10.82 -2.71 -12.62
C ARG A 222 -10.29 -1.28 -12.54
N TRP A 223 -9.31 -1.03 -11.66
CA TRP A 223 -8.66 0.27 -11.50
C TRP A 223 -7.43 0.44 -12.38
N ARG A 224 -7.14 -0.51 -13.27
CA ARG A 224 -6.03 -0.40 -14.24
C ARG A 224 -4.67 -0.15 -13.58
N LEU A 225 -4.44 -0.68 -12.38
CA LEU A 225 -3.25 -0.34 -11.59
C LEU A 225 -1.97 -0.92 -12.17
N TYR A 226 -2.04 -2.17 -12.65
CA TYR A 226 -0.86 -2.97 -12.98
C TYR A 226 -0.12 -2.46 -14.22
N GLU A 227 -0.89 -2.03 -15.22
CA GLU A 227 -0.40 -1.48 -16.49
C GLU A 227 0.15 -0.05 -16.36
N HIS A 228 -0.20 0.66 -15.28
CA HIS A 228 0.23 2.02 -14.97
C HIS A 228 1.38 2.09 -13.96
N ARG A 229 1.92 0.94 -13.54
CA ARG A 229 3.12 0.88 -12.70
C ARG A 229 4.27 1.67 -13.35
N ILE A 230 5.01 2.38 -12.51
CA ILE A 230 6.24 3.08 -12.88
C ILE A 230 7.39 2.11 -12.60
N HIS A 231 7.89 1.45 -13.66
CA HIS A 231 8.90 0.40 -13.54
C HIS A 231 9.81 0.28 -14.77
N PHE A 232 10.95 -0.41 -14.60
CA PHE A 232 11.87 -0.76 -15.69
C PHE A 232 12.20 -2.25 -15.76
N ASP A 233 11.41 -3.09 -15.08
CA ASP A 233 11.58 -4.55 -15.15
C ASP A 233 11.66 -5.02 -16.62
N PRO A 234 12.56 -5.97 -16.94
CA PRO A 234 12.65 -6.52 -18.29
C PRO A 234 11.33 -7.20 -18.70
N PRO A 235 11.05 -7.33 -20.01
CA PRO A 235 9.84 -7.97 -20.53
C PRO A 235 9.93 -9.50 -20.40
N VAL A 236 10.11 -9.99 -19.17
CA VAL A 236 10.07 -11.41 -18.85
C VAL A 236 8.62 -11.76 -18.52
N GLN A 237 8.14 -12.90 -19.04
CA GLN A 237 6.82 -13.41 -18.68
C GLN A 237 6.82 -13.76 -17.18
N LYS A 238 6.21 -12.89 -16.38
CA LYS A 238 5.98 -13.14 -14.96
C LYS A 238 4.95 -14.25 -14.80
N LYS A 239 5.15 -15.12 -13.80
CA LYS A 239 4.15 -16.15 -13.48
C LYS A 239 2.87 -15.47 -13.01
N LYS A 240 1.71 -16.05 -13.32
CA LYS A 240 0.39 -15.52 -12.92
C LYS A 240 0.34 -15.13 -11.43
N LYS A 241 0.83 -16.01 -10.55
CA LYS A 241 0.88 -15.78 -9.10
C LYS A 241 1.69 -14.54 -8.70
N GLU A 242 2.77 -14.24 -9.42
CA GLU A 242 3.61 -13.06 -9.19
C GLU A 242 2.88 -11.79 -9.63
N VAL A 243 2.20 -11.83 -10.77
CA VAL A 243 1.36 -10.71 -11.26
C VAL A 243 0.23 -10.41 -10.27
N GLU A 244 -0.47 -11.44 -9.80
CA GLU A 244 -1.54 -11.30 -8.80
C GLU A 244 -1.02 -10.73 -7.48
N HIS A 245 0.18 -11.12 -7.05
CA HIS A 245 0.81 -10.56 -5.85
C HIS A 245 1.10 -9.06 -6.01
N ILE A 246 1.72 -8.65 -7.12
CA ILE A 246 2.01 -7.23 -7.41
C ILE A 246 0.70 -6.43 -7.46
N LYS A 247 -0.33 -6.96 -8.10
CA LYS A 247 -1.66 -6.34 -8.13
C LYS A 247 -2.24 -6.14 -6.73
N GLY A 248 -2.10 -7.15 -5.87
CA GLY A 248 -2.49 -7.05 -4.46
C GLY A 248 -1.80 -5.89 -3.75
N THR A 249 -0.48 -5.82 -3.86
CA THR A 249 0.32 -4.74 -3.26
C THR A 249 -0.08 -3.34 -3.76
N LEU A 250 -0.45 -3.19 -5.04
CA LEU A 250 -0.95 -1.92 -5.56
C LEU A 250 -2.31 -1.52 -4.97
N VAL A 251 -3.24 -2.47 -4.86
CA VAL A 251 -4.55 -2.22 -4.22
C VAL A 251 -4.34 -1.86 -2.75
N GLU A 252 -3.49 -2.59 -2.04
CA GLU A 252 -3.11 -2.27 -0.67
C GLU A 252 -2.55 -0.84 -0.57
N ALA A 253 -1.65 -0.43 -1.47
CA ALA A 253 -1.11 0.93 -1.45
C ALA A 253 -2.21 2.00 -1.62
N VAL A 254 -3.15 1.79 -2.53
CA VAL A 254 -4.33 2.66 -2.70
C VAL A 254 -5.21 2.67 -1.44
N LEU A 255 -5.45 1.51 -0.83
CA LEU A 255 -6.20 1.43 0.43
C LEU A 255 -5.48 2.12 1.60
N GLY A 256 -4.15 2.12 1.60
CA GLY A 256 -3.34 2.90 2.55
C GLY A 256 -3.58 4.40 2.41
N ILE A 257 -3.67 4.90 1.18
CA ILE A 257 -4.02 6.31 0.90
C ILE A 257 -5.44 6.61 1.37
N VAL A 258 -6.40 5.73 1.06
CA VAL A 258 -7.79 5.85 1.51
C VAL A 258 -7.86 5.90 3.04
N PHE A 259 -7.11 5.03 3.73
CA PHE A 259 -7.04 5.04 5.19
C PHE A 259 -6.48 6.36 5.74
N LEU A 260 -5.39 6.86 5.17
CA LEU A 260 -4.78 8.13 5.62
C LEU A 260 -5.71 9.33 5.39
N GLN A 261 -6.55 9.29 4.36
CA GLN A 261 -7.47 10.37 4.04
C GLN A 261 -8.83 10.29 4.76
N CYS A 262 -9.42 9.09 4.83
CA CYS A 262 -10.81 8.86 5.21
C CYS A 262 -10.97 7.88 6.40
N GLY A 263 -9.86 7.40 6.96
CA GLY A 263 -9.84 6.43 8.04
C GLY A 263 -10.45 5.07 7.64
N LEU A 264 -10.80 4.28 8.66
CA LEU A 264 -11.39 2.95 8.46
C LEU A 264 -12.73 2.97 7.74
N ALA A 265 -13.49 4.07 7.83
CA ALA A 265 -14.78 4.21 7.15
C ALA A 265 -14.59 4.17 5.61
N GLY A 266 -13.61 4.92 5.09
CA GLY A 266 -13.29 4.91 3.67
C GLY A 266 -12.81 3.55 3.19
N VAL A 267 -11.98 2.86 3.98
CA VAL A 267 -11.52 1.50 3.65
C VAL A 267 -12.68 0.50 3.66
N ALA A 268 -13.61 0.62 4.60
CA ALA A 268 -14.79 -0.25 4.66
C ALA A 268 -15.71 -0.05 3.45
N ASP A 269 -15.88 1.19 2.97
CA ASP A 269 -16.61 1.46 1.73
C ASP A 269 -15.89 0.83 0.51
N ALA A 270 -14.56 0.95 0.44
CA ALA A 270 -13.76 0.33 -0.62
C ALA A 270 -13.74 -1.20 -0.57
N ALA A 271 -13.79 -1.81 0.62
CA ALA A 271 -13.81 -3.26 0.82
C ALA A 271 -15.01 -3.94 0.15
N GLY A 272 -16.11 -3.21 -0.08
CA GLY A 272 -17.26 -3.69 -0.84
C GLY A 272 -16.92 -4.09 -2.29
N PHE A 273 -15.87 -3.51 -2.88
CA PHE A 273 -15.39 -3.88 -4.23
C PHE A 273 -14.58 -5.18 -4.26
N LEU A 274 -14.17 -5.69 -3.10
CA LEU A 274 -13.43 -6.94 -2.93
C LEU A 274 -14.34 -8.13 -2.60
N ARG A 275 -15.66 -7.95 -2.68
CA ARG A 275 -16.64 -9.03 -2.50
C ARG A 275 -16.31 -10.21 -3.44
N PRO A 276 -16.19 -11.45 -2.90
CA PRO A 276 -15.96 -12.66 -3.69
C PRO A 276 -17.00 -12.89 -4.79
#